data_AF-C0XJS2-F1
#
_entry.id   AF-C0XJS2-F1
#
_cell.length_a   1.000
_cell.length_b   1.000
_cell.length_c   1.000
_cell.angle_alpha   90.00
_cell.angle_beta   90.00
_cell.angle_gamma   90.00
#
_symmetry.space_group_name_H-M   'P 1'
#
loop_
_entity.id
_entity.type
_entity.pdbx_description
1 polymer ?
#
loop_
_entity_poly.entity_id
_entity_poly.type
_entity_poly.pdbx_seq_one_letter_code
_entity_poly.pdbx_strand_id
1 'polypeptide(L)'
;MMVKQGRFAKSSKLRQIKEIKRARQEKSDRMITEKQFGKFIFVRYGLTMKAKMIGTDKETMQRFLIEWVDHAPKDKNWSIKALAVNTLKKVNVRVPYQFYRVVVRNWSKYQRFLKREIPAVPLKQRILLTDTLTTEEFEQLVARQLAANILLSTLGNNPQLMQQINLEQVADLSKNLMTENEKGIDWQKVQSIFKPMPFDMSTAPDTPTKNWLGHLLNEK
;
A
#
# COMPACT_ATOMS: atom_id res chain seq x y z
N MET A 1 9.16 0.42 68.64
CA MET A 1 7.84 0.25 68.01
C MET A 1 7.95 0.78 66.57
N MET A 2 7.90 -0.09 65.56
CA MET A 2 8.17 0.29 64.15
C MET A 2 7.04 -0.24 63.27
N VAL A 3 6.30 0.66 62.63
CA VAL A 3 5.08 0.35 61.88
C VAL A 3 5.43 0.00 60.43
N LYS A 4 5.09 -1.22 59.99
CA LYS A 4 5.33 -1.73 58.62
C LYS A 4 4.42 -1.02 57.61
N GLN A 5 4.97 -0.06 56.85
CA GLN A 5 4.39 0.40 55.59
C GLN A 5 4.89 -0.47 54.43
N GLY A 6 4.03 -1.18 53.70
CA GLY A 6 4.52 -1.97 52.56
C GLY A 6 3.55 -2.82 51.74
N ARG A 7 2.22 -2.65 51.81
CA ARG A 7 1.29 -3.51 51.03
C ARG A 7 0.25 -2.80 50.15
N PHE A 8 0.06 -1.49 50.25
CA PHE A 8 -1.00 -0.79 49.50
C PHE A 8 -0.60 -0.32 48.07
N ALA A 9 0.69 -0.04 47.83
CA ALA A 9 1.15 0.49 46.54
C ALA A 9 1.10 -0.54 45.38
N LYS A 10 1.19 -1.85 45.66
CA LYS A 10 1.13 -2.90 44.63
C LYS A 10 -0.30 -3.19 44.14
N SER A 11 -1.32 -3.02 44.99
CA SER A 11 -2.73 -3.27 44.64
C SER A 11 -3.31 -2.16 43.76
N SER A 12 -2.95 -0.89 44.04
CA SER A 12 -3.34 0.27 43.23
C SER A 12 -2.85 0.18 41.78
N LYS A 13 -1.57 -0.15 41.56
CA LYS A 13 -1.00 -0.32 40.21
C LYS A 13 -1.69 -1.44 39.41
N LEU A 14 -2.05 -2.55 40.06
CA LEU A 14 -2.76 -3.66 39.40
C LEU A 14 -4.20 -3.28 39.03
N ARG A 15 -4.88 -2.50 39.88
CA ARG A 15 -6.23 -1.98 39.62
C ARG A 15 -6.22 -0.98 38.46
N GLN A 16 -5.25 -0.09 38.42
CA GLN A 16 -5.07 0.87 37.33
C GLN A 16 -4.75 0.19 35.99
N ILE A 17 -3.94 -0.88 36.00
CA ILE A 17 -3.70 -1.71 34.80
C ILE A 17 -4.97 -2.43 34.35
N LYS A 18 -5.78 -2.96 35.29
CA LYS A 18 -7.08 -3.58 34.98
C LYS A 18 -8.09 -2.57 34.43
N GLU A 19 -8.15 -1.37 34.98
CA GLU A 19 -9.03 -0.29 34.50
C GLU A 19 -8.58 0.22 33.12
N ILE A 20 -7.29 0.32 32.84
CA ILE A 20 -6.77 0.62 31.49
C ILE A 20 -7.10 -0.51 30.51
N LYS A 21 -6.98 -1.79 30.93
CA LYS A 21 -7.39 -2.94 30.11
C LYS A 21 -8.90 -2.95 29.86
N ARG A 22 -9.71 -2.63 30.87
CA ARG A 22 -11.18 -2.58 30.81
C ARG A 22 -11.66 -1.42 29.95
N ALA A 23 -11.08 -0.23 30.08
CA ALA A 23 -11.34 0.91 29.21
C ALA A 23 -10.89 0.68 27.76
N ARG A 24 -9.83 -0.12 27.54
CA ARG A 24 -9.46 -0.62 26.21
C ARG A 24 -10.45 -1.65 25.67
N GLN A 25 -11.00 -2.52 26.52
CA GLN A 25 -12.06 -3.47 26.13
C GLN A 25 -13.38 -2.76 25.83
N GLU A 26 -13.80 -1.79 26.63
CA GLU A 26 -15.05 -1.02 26.43
C GLU A 26 -14.97 -0.12 25.18
N LYS A 27 -13.80 0.43 24.83
CA LYS A 27 -13.59 1.08 23.53
C LYS A 27 -13.49 0.10 22.35
N SER A 28 -13.15 -1.16 22.61
CA SER A 28 -13.13 -2.24 21.61
C SER A 28 -14.52 -2.80 21.32
N ASP A 29 -15.54 -2.47 22.11
CA ASP A 29 -16.87 -3.07 22.03
C ASP A 29 -17.81 -2.36 21.04
N ARG A 30 -17.38 -1.24 20.45
CA ARG A 30 -18.04 -0.68 19.27
C ARG A 30 -17.49 -1.37 18.03
N MET A 31 -18.04 -2.55 17.74
CA MET A 31 -17.84 -3.18 16.43
C MET A 31 -18.24 -2.19 15.34
N ILE A 32 -17.37 -2.00 14.36
CA ILE A 32 -17.66 -1.17 13.19
C ILE A 32 -18.25 -2.03 12.07
N THR A 33 -19.06 -1.44 11.20
CA THR A 33 -19.59 -2.13 10.03
C THR A 33 -18.55 -2.19 8.90
N GLU A 34 -18.71 -3.11 7.96
CA GLU A 34 -17.89 -3.16 6.73
C GLU A 34 -17.88 -1.82 5.97
N LYS A 35 -19.01 -1.10 5.97
CA LYS A 35 -19.11 0.24 5.35
C LYS A 35 -18.21 1.27 6.04
N GLN A 36 -17.89 1.08 7.31
CA GLN A 36 -17.03 1.96 8.11
C GLN A 36 -15.55 1.52 8.06
N PHE A 37 -15.26 0.31 7.57
CA PHE A 37 -13.92 -0.28 7.54
C PHE A 37 -12.90 0.63 6.86
N GLY A 38 -13.19 1.10 5.64
CA GLY A 38 -12.26 1.94 4.88
C GLY A 38 -11.92 3.23 5.61
N LYS A 39 -12.93 3.94 6.12
CA LYS A 39 -12.74 5.15 6.93
C LYS A 39 -11.88 4.89 8.16
N PHE A 40 -12.13 3.78 8.86
CA PHE A 40 -11.33 3.38 10.02
C PHE A 40 -9.86 3.19 9.64
N ILE A 41 -9.58 2.40 8.60
CA ILE A 41 -8.22 2.15 8.13
C ILE A 41 -7.52 3.43 7.67
N PHE A 42 -8.21 4.34 6.98
CA PHE A 42 -7.62 5.62 6.56
C PHE A 42 -7.24 6.52 7.74
N VAL A 43 -8.05 6.55 8.81
CA VAL A 43 -7.68 7.24 10.05
C VAL A 43 -6.44 6.61 10.69
N ARG A 44 -6.40 5.27 10.77
CA ARG A 44 -5.24 4.54 11.31
C ARG A 44 -3.97 4.79 10.50
N TYR A 45 -4.08 4.85 9.17
CA TYR A 45 -2.98 5.22 8.29
C TYR A 45 -2.47 6.63 8.59
N GLY A 46 -3.39 7.61 8.71
CA GLY A 46 -3.09 8.98 9.09
C GLY A 46 -2.26 9.08 10.38
N LEU A 47 -2.70 8.36 11.41
CA LEU A 47 -2.09 8.42 12.75
C LEU A 47 -0.78 7.64 12.88
N THR A 48 -0.57 6.59 12.09
CA THR A 48 0.52 5.64 12.36
C THR A 48 1.62 5.58 11.31
N MET A 49 1.27 5.83 10.04
CA MET A 49 2.20 5.72 8.90
C MET A 49 2.39 7.09 8.23
N LYS A 50 1.30 7.78 7.87
CA LYS A 50 1.35 9.10 7.20
C LYS A 50 2.11 10.15 8.00
N ALA A 51 1.96 10.16 9.32
CA ALA A 51 2.65 11.08 10.21
C ALA A 51 4.19 10.99 10.14
N LYS A 52 4.73 9.86 9.66
CA LYS A 52 6.18 9.61 9.57
C LYS A 52 6.73 9.75 8.15
N MET A 53 5.88 10.10 7.19
CA MET A 53 6.26 10.29 5.79
C MET A 53 6.53 11.76 5.51
N ILE A 54 7.16 12.05 4.37
CA ILE A 54 7.53 13.40 3.94
C ILE A 54 7.18 13.53 2.46
N GLY A 55 6.87 14.75 2.00
CA GLY A 55 6.63 15.04 0.59
C GLY A 55 5.51 14.22 -0.04
N THR A 56 5.75 13.79 -1.27
CA THR A 56 4.82 13.03 -2.14
C THR A 56 4.49 11.65 -1.59
N ASP A 57 5.36 11.02 -0.77
CA ASP A 57 5.12 9.70 -0.16
C ASP A 57 3.81 9.63 0.60
N LYS A 58 3.49 10.68 1.36
CA LYS A 58 2.27 10.75 2.18
C LYS A 58 1.04 10.46 1.35
N GLU A 59 0.94 11.19 0.24
CA GLU A 59 -0.23 11.20 -0.62
C GLU A 59 -0.22 10.01 -1.58
N THR A 60 0.94 9.66 -2.14
CA THR A 60 1.10 8.47 -2.99
C THR A 60 0.71 7.19 -2.25
N MET A 61 1.23 7.00 -1.03
CA MET A 61 0.88 5.82 -0.23
C MET A 61 -0.55 5.85 0.30
N GLN A 62 -1.14 7.04 0.48
CA GLN A 62 -2.56 7.16 0.80
C GLN A 62 -3.43 6.74 -0.38
N ARG A 63 -3.12 7.22 -1.59
CA ARG A 63 -3.81 6.85 -2.84
C ARG A 63 -3.69 5.35 -3.09
N PHE A 64 -2.49 4.78 -2.92
CA PHE A 64 -2.31 3.32 -3.00
C PHE A 64 -3.15 2.56 -1.97
N LEU A 65 -3.26 3.05 -0.73
CA LEU A 65 -4.12 2.43 0.30
C LEU A 65 -5.61 2.50 -0.05
N ILE A 66 -6.06 3.60 -0.67
CA ILE A 66 -7.46 3.73 -1.12
C ILE A 66 -7.77 2.66 -2.16
N GLU A 67 -6.95 2.53 -3.19
CA GLU A 67 -7.10 1.51 -4.23
C GLU A 67 -6.98 0.08 -3.67
N TRP A 68 -6.06 -0.13 -2.71
CA TRP A 68 -5.91 -1.41 -2.03
C TRP A 68 -7.19 -1.83 -1.29
N VAL A 69 -7.78 -0.90 -0.53
CA VAL A 69 -8.99 -1.18 0.26
C VAL A 69 -10.22 -1.32 -0.63
N ASP A 70 -10.32 -0.57 -1.73
CA ASP A 70 -11.43 -0.70 -2.69
C ASP A 70 -11.46 -2.06 -3.39
N HIS A 71 -10.28 -2.67 -3.58
CA HIS A 71 -10.13 -4.00 -4.20
C HIS A 71 -10.00 -5.16 -3.23
N ALA A 72 -10.02 -4.87 -1.93
CA ALA A 72 -10.03 -5.91 -0.93
C ALA A 72 -11.32 -6.73 -1.02
N PRO A 73 -11.27 -8.07 -0.92
CA PRO A 73 -12.47 -8.86 -0.79
C PRO A 73 -13.17 -8.48 0.52
N LYS A 74 -14.44 -8.12 0.40
CA LYS A 74 -15.33 -7.92 1.54
C LYS A 74 -15.63 -9.31 2.12
N ASP A 75 -15.36 -9.51 3.40
CA ASP A 75 -15.70 -10.72 4.17
C ASP A 75 -14.85 -11.98 3.93
N LYS A 76 -13.62 -11.81 3.44
CA LYS A 76 -12.67 -12.93 3.30
C LYS A 76 -11.30 -12.59 3.82
N ASN A 77 -10.49 -13.63 4.01
CA ASN A 77 -9.06 -13.49 4.24
C ASN A 77 -8.42 -12.77 3.04
N TRP A 78 -7.45 -11.91 3.34
CA TRP A 78 -6.70 -11.18 2.34
C TRP A 78 -5.40 -11.92 2.04
N SER A 79 -5.21 -12.31 0.79
CA SER A 79 -3.89 -12.66 0.27
C SER A 79 -3.17 -11.38 -0.13
N ILE A 80 -2.08 -11.04 0.55
CA ILE A 80 -1.31 -9.81 0.27
C ILE A 80 -0.77 -9.86 -1.15
N LYS A 81 -0.26 -11.03 -1.58
CA LYS A 81 0.20 -11.24 -2.96
C LYS A 81 -0.91 -11.00 -4.00
N ALA A 82 -2.08 -11.60 -3.82
CA ALA A 82 -3.18 -11.44 -4.77
C ALA A 82 -3.68 -9.99 -4.84
N LEU A 83 -3.81 -9.32 -3.68
CA LEU A 83 -4.21 -7.92 -3.63
C LEU A 83 -3.18 -7.00 -4.26
N ALA A 84 -1.88 -7.21 -4.02
CA ALA A 84 -0.84 -6.44 -4.67
C ALA A 84 -0.95 -6.51 -6.20
N VAL A 85 -1.11 -7.72 -6.76
CA VAL A 85 -1.29 -7.91 -8.21
C VAL A 85 -2.54 -7.17 -8.71
N ASN A 86 -3.68 -7.34 -8.04
CA ASN A 86 -4.95 -6.74 -8.48
C ASN A 86 -4.92 -5.21 -8.38
N THR A 87 -4.39 -4.66 -7.29
CA THR A 87 -4.26 -3.22 -7.12
C THR A 87 -3.33 -2.63 -8.18
N LEU A 88 -2.15 -3.22 -8.42
CA LEU A 88 -1.21 -2.78 -9.46
C LEU A 88 -1.84 -2.80 -10.86
N LYS A 89 -2.61 -3.84 -11.19
CA LYS A 89 -3.34 -3.92 -12.46
C LYS A 89 -4.43 -2.85 -12.60
N LYS A 90 -5.06 -2.43 -11.49
CA LYS A 90 -6.06 -1.37 -11.55
C LYS A 90 -5.43 -0.01 -11.77
N VAL A 91 -4.39 0.33 -11.01
CA VAL A 91 -3.74 1.64 -11.16
C VAL A 91 -3.02 1.77 -12.49
N ASN A 92 -2.44 0.69 -13.02
CA ASN A 92 -1.84 0.59 -14.36
C ASN A 92 -1.24 1.90 -14.92
N VAL A 93 -1.59 2.26 -16.14
CA VAL A 93 -1.18 3.50 -16.83
C VAL A 93 -1.90 4.76 -16.33
N ARG A 94 -2.82 4.67 -15.33
CA ARG A 94 -3.51 5.84 -14.74
C ARG A 94 -2.60 6.64 -13.79
N VAL A 95 -1.42 6.13 -13.49
CA VAL A 95 -0.42 6.79 -12.65
C VAL A 95 0.95 6.71 -13.34
N PRO A 96 1.82 7.72 -13.15
CA PRO A 96 3.16 7.72 -13.72
C PRO A 96 4.07 6.69 -13.04
N TYR A 97 5.18 6.30 -13.67
CA TYR A 97 6.10 5.29 -13.11
C TYR A 97 6.65 5.70 -11.73
N GLN A 98 6.79 7.00 -11.46
CA GLN A 98 7.21 7.54 -10.17
C GLN A 98 6.30 7.07 -9.03
N PHE A 99 4.99 6.88 -9.28
CA PHE A 99 4.07 6.29 -8.31
C PHE A 99 4.56 4.93 -7.82
N TYR A 100 4.91 4.04 -8.76
CA TYR A 100 5.41 2.71 -8.45
C TYR A 100 6.72 2.76 -7.67
N ARG A 101 7.61 3.69 -8.02
CA ARG A 101 8.87 3.91 -7.29
C ARG A 101 8.64 4.27 -5.83
N VAL A 102 7.70 5.18 -5.56
CA VAL A 102 7.33 5.57 -4.19
C VAL A 102 6.71 4.39 -3.42
N VAL A 103 5.87 3.59 -4.08
CA VAL A 103 5.25 2.41 -3.46
C VAL A 103 6.29 1.36 -3.10
N VAL A 104 7.22 1.05 -4.01
CA VAL A 104 8.32 0.10 -3.77
C VAL A 104 9.17 0.51 -2.58
N ARG A 105 9.67 1.76 -2.53
CA ARG A 105 10.52 2.21 -1.41
C ARG A 105 9.82 2.17 -0.04
N ASN A 106 8.49 2.20 -0.02
CA ASN A 106 7.68 2.20 1.19
C ASN A 106 7.01 0.85 1.48
N TRP A 107 7.21 -0.18 0.66
CA TRP A 107 6.50 -1.46 0.75
C TRP A 107 6.67 -2.14 2.11
N SER A 108 7.90 -2.19 2.63
CA SER A 108 8.18 -2.84 3.92
C SER A 108 7.41 -2.18 5.08
N LYS A 109 7.32 -0.85 5.09
CA LYS A 109 6.51 -0.08 6.05
C LYS A 109 5.02 -0.31 5.83
N TYR A 110 4.59 -0.36 4.57
CA TYR A 110 3.19 -0.56 4.18
C TYR A 110 2.67 -1.92 4.61
N GLN A 111 3.41 -2.99 4.29
CA GLN A 111 3.01 -4.33 4.69
C GLN A 111 3.04 -4.51 6.21
N ARG A 112 3.97 -3.86 6.93
CA ARG A 112 3.95 -3.84 8.40
C ARG A 112 2.71 -3.13 8.95
N PHE A 113 2.32 -2.02 8.33
CA PHE A 113 1.07 -1.33 8.63
C PHE A 113 -0.12 -2.26 8.40
N LEU A 114 -0.20 -2.95 7.26
CA LEU A 114 -1.29 -3.89 6.99
C LEU A 114 -1.36 -5.00 8.04
N LYS A 115 -0.23 -5.68 8.30
CA LYS A 115 -0.12 -6.76 9.30
C LYS A 115 -0.57 -6.34 10.69
N ARG A 116 -0.34 -5.10 11.07
CA ARG A 116 -0.70 -4.59 12.40
C ARG A 116 -2.14 -4.08 12.47
N GLU A 117 -2.59 -3.35 11.45
CA GLU A 117 -3.84 -2.59 11.54
C GLU A 117 -5.05 -3.33 10.97
N ILE A 118 -4.89 -4.16 9.92
CA ILE A 118 -6.03 -4.87 9.30
C ILE A 118 -6.66 -5.91 10.25
N PRO A 119 -5.88 -6.81 10.89
CA PRO A 119 -6.47 -7.79 11.81
C PRO A 119 -6.97 -7.18 13.13
N ALA A 120 -6.53 -5.95 13.44
CA ALA A 120 -6.88 -5.22 14.66
C ALA A 120 -8.15 -4.38 14.54
N VAL A 121 -8.76 -4.32 13.35
CA VAL A 121 -10.03 -3.62 13.17
C VAL A 121 -11.14 -4.35 13.95
N PRO A 122 -11.96 -3.65 14.74
CA PRO A 122 -13.03 -4.27 15.52
C PRO A 122 -14.23 -4.62 14.61
N LEU A 123 -14.07 -5.61 13.75
CA LEU A 123 -15.15 -6.18 12.93
C LEU A 123 -15.78 -7.38 13.65
N LYS A 124 -17.03 -7.72 13.26
CA LYS A 124 -17.70 -8.94 13.70
C LYS A 124 -16.93 -10.20 13.33
N GLN A 125 -16.36 -10.21 12.12
CA GLN A 125 -15.43 -11.23 11.65
C GLN A 125 -14.08 -10.59 11.37
N ARG A 126 -13.02 -11.14 11.96
CA ARG A 126 -11.67 -10.61 11.77
C ARG A 126 -11.14 -10.98 10.39
N ILE A 127 -10.50 -10.02 9.74
CA ILE A 127 -9.78 -10.27 8.48
C ILE A 127 -8.40 -10.83 8.82
N LEU A 128 -8.07 -12.00 8.26
CA LEU A 128 -6.72 -12.56 8.34
C LEU A 128 -5.91 -12.19 7.09
N LEU A 129 -4.61 -11.97 7.27
CA LEU A 129 -3.68 -11.73 6.18
C LEU A 129 -2.85 -12.99 5.92
N THR A 130 -2.70 -13.33 4.64
CA THR A 130 -1.96 -14.50 4.14
C THR A 130 -1.04 -14.06 2.99
N ASP A 131 -0.15 -14.96 2.54
CA ASP A 131 0.72 -14.76 1.38
C ASP A 131 1.50 -13.44 1.39
N THR A 132 2.21 -13.20 2.48
CA THR A 132 3.00 -11.97 2.66
C THR A 132 4.15 -11.96 1.66
N LEU A 133 4.50 -10.78 1.14
CA LEU A 133 5.56 -10.62 0.13
C LEU A 133 6.83 -10.05 0.76
N THR A 134 8.00 -10.54 0.40
CA THR A 134 9.24 -9.79 0.67
C THR A 134 9.29 -8.49 -0.16
N THR A 135 10.29 -7.65 0.07
CA THR A 135 10.49 -6.45 -0.76
C THR A 135 10.85 -6.86 -2.19
N GLU A 136 11.73 -7.84 -2.33
CA GLU A 136 12.21 -8.37 -3.61
C GLU A 136 11.05 -9.00 -4.41
N GLU A 137 10.20 -9.80 -3.76
CA GLU A 137 9.02 -10.37 -4.43
C GLU A 137 8.04 -9.28 -4.89
N PHE A 138 7.85 -8.22 -4.10
CA PHE A 138 7.00 -7.10 -4.48
C PHE A 138 7.60 -6.29 -5.64
N GLU A 139 8.92 -6.09 -5.64
CA GLU A 139 9.63 -5.44 -6.75
C GLU A 139 9.48 -6.22 -8.05
N GLN A 140 9.55 -7.55 -8.02
CA GLN A 140 9.27 -8.37 -9.20
C GLN A 140 7.85 -8.18 -9.73
N LEU A 141 6.85 -8.06 -8.85
CA LEU A 141 5.48 -7.76 -9.28
C LEU A 141 5.35 -6.38 -9.91
N VAL A 142 6.04 -5.39 -9.35
CA VAL A 142 6.05 -4.02 -9.89
C VAL A 142 6.79 -3.96 -11.23
N ALA A 143 7.91 -4.64 -11.39
CA ALA A 143 8.64 -4.73 -12.66
C ALA A 143 7.76 -5.34 -13.76
N ARG A 144 7.03 -6.41 -13.46
CA ARG A 144 6.05 -7.01 -14.39
C ARG A 144 4.93 -6.05 -14.75
N GLN A 145 4.42 -5.29 -13.77
CA GLN A 145 3.39 -4.28 -14.05
C GLN A 145 3.93 -3.14 -14.91
N LEU A 146 5.15 -2.66 -14.67
CA LEU A 146 5.78 -1.62 -15.47
C LEU A 146 6.02 -2.10 -16.90
N ALA A 147 6.47 -3.34 -17.09
CA ALA A 147 6.61 -3.96 -18.40
C ALA A 147 5.25 -4.02 -19.14
N ALA A 148 4.19 -4.47 -18.45
CA ALA A 148 2.85 -4.45 -19.02
C ALA A 148 2.39 -3.02 -19.37
N ASN A 149 2.67 -2.02 -18.53
CA ASN A 149 2.33 -0.63 -18.79
C ASN A 149 3.05 -0.09 -20.03
N ILE A 150 4.34 -0.41 -20.22
CA ILE A 150 5.10 -0.03 -21.43
C ILE A 150 4.41 -0.58 -22.68
N LEU A 151 4.08 -1.87 -22.68
CA LEU A 151 3.40 -2.50 -23.82
C LEU A 151 2.01 -1.91 -24.07
N LEU A 152 1.25 -1.60 -23.01
CA LEU A 152 -0.05 -0.93 -23.15
C LEU A 152 0.10 0.48 -23.74
N SER A 153 1.11 1.23 -23.32
CA SER A 153 1.38 2.58 -23.82
C SER A 153 1.85 2.59 -25.28
N THR A 154 2.64 1.61 -25.71
CA THR A 154 3.11 1.53 -27.12
C THR A 154 2.01 1.06 -28.09
N LEU A 155 1.06 0.24 -27.62
CA LEU A 155 -0.01 -0.31 -28.46
C LEU A 155 -1.26 0.60 -28.56
N GLY A 156 -1.26 1.77 -27.93
CA GLY A 156 -2.21 2.85 -28.23
C GLY A 156 -3.69 2.53 -27.99
N ASN A 157 -4.02 1.81 -26.92
CA ASN A 157 -5.40 1.43 -26.55
C ASN A 157 -6.14 0.60 -27.64
N ASN A 158 -5.42 0.00 -28.59
CA ASN A 158 -6.00 -0.82 -29.65
C ASN A 158 -6.35 -2.23 -29.10
N PRO A 159 -7.64 -2.60 -29.00
CA PRO A 159 -8.05 -3.86 -28.38
C PRO A 159 -7.52 -5.11 -29.09
N GLN A 160 -7.32 -5.05 -30.41
CA GLN A 160 -6.81 -6.16 -31.20
C GLN A 160 -5.31 -6.40 -30.93
N LEU A 161 -4.54 -5.33 -30.75
CA LEU A 161 -3.12 -5.41 -30.38
C LEU A 161 -2.94 -5.75 -28.90
N MET A 162 -3.87 -5.34 -28.02
CA MET A 162 -3.84 -5.72 -26.60
C MET A 162 -4.02 -7.23 -26.39
N GLN A 163 -4.74 -7.93 -27.27
CA GLN A 163 -4.84 -9.39 -27.27
C GLN A 163 -3.54 -10.08 -27.68
N GLN A 164 -2.60 -9.36 -28.31
CA GLN A 164 -1.31 -9.87 -28.76
C GLN A 164 -0.19 -9.66 -27.72
N ILE A 165 -0.46 -9.03 -26.58
CA ILE A 165 0.52 -8.93 -25.49
C ILE A 165 0.80 -10.34 -24.98
N ASN A 166 1.93 -10.90 -25.40
CA ASN A 166 2.38 -12.22 -24.96
C ASN A 166 2.96 -12.10 -23.53
N LEU A 167 2.63 -13.07 -22.67
CA LEU A 167 3.20 -13.19 -21.33
C LEU A 167 4.73 -13.29 -21.35
N GLU A 168 5.32 -13.86 -22.41
CA GLU A 168 6.78 -13.93 -22.59
C GLU A 168 7.40 -12.54 -22.80
N GLN A 169 6.77 -11.69 -23.63
CA GLN A 169 7.24 -10.32 -23.84
C GLN A 169 7.21 -9.50 -22.55
N VAL A 170 6.15 -9.67 -21.74
CA VAL A 170 6.07 -9.05 -20.41
C VAL A 170 7.17 -9.56 -19.50
N ALA A 171 7.45 -10.87 -19.52
CA ALA A 171 8.49 -11.47 -18.69
C ALA A 171 9.89 -10.98 -19.06
N ASP A 172 10.22 -10.93 -20.35
CA ASP A 172 11.54 -10.48 -20.84
C ASP A 172 11.76 -9.00 -20.59
N LEU A 173 10.75 -8.16 -20.87
CA LEU A 173 10.83 -6.75 -20.56
C LEU A 173 10.93 -6.51 -19.05
N SER A 174 10.19 -7.26 -18.25
CA SER A 174 10.28 -7.20 -16.79
C SER A 174 11.69 -7.52 -16.29
N LYS A 175 12.37 -8.51 -16.87
CA LYS A 175 13.77 -8.82 -16.51
C LYS A 175 14.71 -7.69 -16.87
N ASN A 176 14.53 -7.06 -18.03
CA ASN A 176 15.35 -5.92 -18.46
C ASN A 176 15.23 -4.72 -17.50
N LEU A 177 14.04 -4.52 -16.90
CA LEU A 177 13.81 -3.47 -15.90
C LEU A 177 14.46 -3.75 -14.53
N MET A 178 15.00 -4.94 -14.29
CA MET A 178 15.69 -5.27 -13.05
C MET A 178 17.17 -4.89 -13.12
N THR A 179 17.80 -4.76 -11.95
CA THR A 179 19.26 -4.71 -11.79
C THR A 179 19.89 -6.03 -12.23
N GLU A 180 21.18 -6.03 -12.55
CA GLU A 180 21.90 -7.23 -13.03
C GLU A 180 21.82 -8.43 -12.06
N ASN A 181 21.69 -8.17 -10.77
CA ASN A 181 21.54 -9.20 -9.75
C ASN A 181 20.07 -9.59 -9.46
N GLU A 182 19.11 -9.01 -10.19
CA GLU A 182 17.67 -9.18 -10.02
C GLU A 182 17.11 -8.88 -8.61
N LYS A 183 17.88 -8.14 -7.79
CA LYS A 183 17.49 -7.78 -6.41
C LYS A 183 16.78 -6.44 -6.28
N GLY A 184 16.52 -5.76 -7.39
CA GLY A 184 15.84 -4.48 -7.41
C GLY A 184 15.44 -4.03 -8.81
N ILE A 185 14.58 -3.04 -8.86
CA ILE A 185 14.22 -2.36 -10.12
C ILE A 185 15.32 -1.35 -10.46
N ASP A 186 15.81 -1.39 -11.69
CA ASP A 186 16.67 -0.35 -12.25
C ASP A 186 15.82 0.85 -12.68
N TRP A 187 15.66 1.80 -11.76
CA TRP A 187 14.84 2.99 -12.00
C TRP A 187 15.39 3.92 -13.08
N GLN A 188 16.69 3.84 -13.41
CA GLN A 188 17.29 4.62 -14.49
C GLN A 188 16.89 4.05 -15.86
N LYS A 189 16.85 2.71 -15.99
CA LYS A 189 16.27 2.05 -17.18
C LYS A 189 14.79 2.36 -17.32
N VAL A 190 14.02 2.25 -16.23
CA VAL A 190 12.59 2.60 -16.22
C VAL A 190 12.40 4.02 -16.72
N GLN A 191 13.11 5.00 -16.16
CA GLN A 191 13.01 6.40 -16.58
C GLN A 191 13.34 6.58 -18.07
N SER A 192 14.41 5.95 -18.55
CA SER A 192 14.82 6.04 -19.97
C SER A 192 13.74 5.52 -20.92
N ILE A 193 13.07 4.42 -20.56
CA ILE A 193 12.00 3.82 -21.38
C ILE A 193 10.72 4.65 -21.34
N PHE A 194 10.36 5.21 -20.18
CA PHE A 194 9.15 6.03 -20.04
C PHE A 194 9.33 7.48 -20.54
N LYS A 195 10.55 7.97 -20.72
CA LYS A 195 10.83 9.33 -21.23
C LYS A 195 10.10 9.69 -22.54
N PRO A 196 10.06 8.84 -23.59
CA PRO A 196 9.30 9.13 -24.81
C PRO A 196 7.77 9.02 -24.63
N MET A 197 7.28 8.53 -23.50
CA MET A 197 5.85 8.33 -23.20
C MET A 197 5.45 9.13 -21.96
N PRO A 198 5.40 10.47 -22.05
CA PRO A 198 5.09 11.31 -20.90
C PRO A 198 3.67 11.02 -20.38
N PHE A 199 3.52 11.07 -19.06
CA PHE A 199 2.22 10.91 -18.42
C PHE A 199 1.32 12.13 -18.68
N ASP A 200 0.11 11.90 -19.17
CA ASP A 200 -0.85 12.96 -19.43
C ASP A 200 -1.56 13.40 -18.14
N MET A 201 -1.13 14.54 -17.58
CA MET A 201 -1.74 15.15 -16.41
C MET A 201 -3.16 15.69 -16.65
N SER A 202 -3.62 15.82 -17.90
CA SER A 202 -4.99 16.27 -18.22
C SER A 202 -6.05 15.28 -17.74
N THR A 203 -5.67 14.01 -17.55
CA THR A 203 -6.52 12.93 -17.06
C THR A 203 -6.83 13.03 -15.55
N ALA A 204 -6.23 13.99 -14.84
CA ALA A 204 -6.46 14.18 -13.41
C ALA A 204 -7.91 14.62 -13.12
N PRO A 205 -8.64 13.96 -12.21
CA PRO A 205 -10.05 14.24 -11.96
C PRO A 205 -10.31 15.55 -11.20
N ASP A 206 -9.31 16.07 -10.49
CA ASP A 206 -9.45 17.27 -9.65
C ASP A 206 -8.11 18.02 -9.48
N THR A 207 -8.21 19.26 -9.00
CA THR A 207 -7.05 20.14 -8.74
C THR A 207 -6.07 19.54 -7.73
N PRO A 208 -6.50 18.96 -6.58
CA PRO A 208 -5.57 18.30 -5.66
C PRO A 208 -4.76 17.19 -6.31
N THR A 209 -5.39 16.35 -7.13
CA THR A 209 -4.72 15.27 -7.87
C THR A 209 -3.74 15.81 -8.89
N LYS A 210 -4.10 16.87 -9.61
CA LYS A 210 -3.19 17.53 -10.55
C LYS A 210 -1.95 18.11 -9.85
N ASN A 211 -2.12 18.73 -8.68
CA ASN A 211 -1.00 19.28 -7.89
C ASN A 211 -0.07 18.17 -7.39
N TRP A 212 -0.64 17.09 -6.84
CA TRP A 212 0.14 15.93 -6.41
C TRP A 212 0.92 15.30 -7.57
N LEU A 213 0.28 15.10 -8.73
CA LEU A 213 0.95 14.61 -9.94
C LEU A 213 2.10 15.54 -10.37
N GLY A 214 1.89 16.86 -10.31
CA GLY A 214 2.94 17.84 -10.62
C GLY A 214 4.16 17.71 -9.70
N HIS A 215 3.95 17.47 -8.40
CA HIS A 215 5.05 17.20 -7.47
C HIS A 215 5.70 15.83 -7.71
N LEU A 216 4.90 14.80 -7.95
CA LEU A 216 5.35 13.43 -8.16
C LEU A 216 6.20 13.28 -9.43
N LEU A 217 5.83 13.95 -10.52
CA LEU A 217 6.58 13.88 -11.79
C LEU A 217 7.96 14.53 -11.70
N ASN A 218 8.11 15.51 -10.82
CA ASN A 218 9.38 16.20 -10.55
C ASN A 218 10.26 15.46 -9.53
N GLU A 219 9.78 14.33 -9.00
CA GLU A 219 10.53 13.53 -8.05
C GLU A 219 11.70 12.83 -8.77
N LYS A 220 12.93 13.07 -8.30
CA LYS A 220 14.15 12.46 -8.85
C LYS A 220 14.40 11.06 -8.34
#